data_AF-A0A1V9QMN3-F1
#
_entry.id   AF-A0A1V9QMN3-F1
#
_cell.length_a   1.000
_cell.length_b   1.000
_cell.length_c   1.000
_cell.angle_alpha   90.00
_cell.angle_beta   90.00
_cell.angle_gamma   90.00
#
_symmetry.space_group_name_H-M   'P 1'
#
loop_
_entity.id
_entity.type
_entity.pdbx_description
1 polymer ?
#
loop_
_entity_poly.entity_id
_entity_poly.type
_entity_poly.pdbx_seq_one_letter_code
_entity_poly.pdbx_strand_id
1 'polypeptide(L)'
;MNREEFLRTIIKDRYGSLRAFAKNIDMPYTTLVSMLKRGISNAGIDNFLKICKYLNIPPESLYGNDETFLDKSNITLIRNINLLSAENKKLVLDYIDFLKNSAHIDLEIKSYYKLNSSNKNKIREYSDLLYNSQKNKK
;
A
#
# COMPACT_ATOMS: atom_id res chain seq x y z
N MET A 1 9.56 -13.23 3.25
CA MET A 1 8.26 -13.88 3.05
C MET A 1 8.20 -14.40 1.62
N ASN A 2 7.78 -15.64 1.38
CA ASN A 2 7.57 -16.13 0.00
C ASN A 2 6.12 -15.85 -0.48
N ARG A 3 5.86 -16.02 -1.77
CA ARG A 3 4.54 -15.78 -2.39
C ARG A 3 3.42 -16.63 -1.78
N GLU A 4 3.66 -17.89 -1.43
CA GLU A 4 2.67 -18.74 -0.76
C GLU A 4 2.33 -18.23 0.65
N GLU A 5 3.33 -17.75 1.38
CA GLU A 5 3.19 -17.16 2.71
C GLU A 5 2.50 -15.78 2.65
N PHE A 6 2.80 -14.99 1.63
CA PHE A 6 2.11 -13.74 1.31
C PHE A 6 0.62 -13.99 1.05
N LEU A 7 0.29 -14.96 0.19
CA LEU A 7 -1.10 -15.35 -0.07
C LEU A 7 -1.80 -15.83 1.20
N ARG A 8 -1.14 -16.67 2.01
CA ARG A 8 -1.69 -17.09 3.32
C ARG A 8 -2.00 -15.90 4.22
N THR A 9 -1.08 -14.94 4.29
CA THR A 9 -1.20 -13.76 5.15
C THR A 9 -2.36 -12.89 4.70
N ILE A 10 -2.43 -12.55 3.41
CA ILE A 10 -3.53 -11.75 2.85
C ILE A 10 -4.88 -12.44 3.03
N ILE A 11 -4.94 -13.75 2.79
CA ILE A 11 -6.19 -14.49 2.93
C ILE A 11 -6.68 -14.46 4.37
N LYS A 12 -5.79 -14.71 5.35
CA LYS A 12 -6.15 -14.64 6.77
C LYS A 12 -6.55 -13.23 7.20
N ASP A 13 -5.82 -12.21 6.74
CA ASP A 13 -6.08 -10.81 7.09
C ASP A 13 -7.43 -10.32 6.57
N ARG A 14 -7.78 -10.64 5.31
CA ARG A 14 -9.01 -10.14 4.67
C ARG A 14 -10.24 -11.03 4.90
N TYR A 15 -10.05 -12.33 5.15
CA TYR A 15 -11.15 -13.31 5.21
C TYR A 15 -11.18 -14.14 6.49
N GLY A 16 -10.27 -13.89 7.44
CA GLY A 16 -10.17 -14.58 8.72
C GLY A 16 -9.56 -15.99 8.66
N SER A 17 -9.83 -16.76 7.60
CA SER A 17 -9.25 -18.10 7.43
C SER A 17 -9.15 -18.55 5.97
N LEU A 18 -8.22 -19.46 5.69
CA LEU A 18 -8.13 -20.15 4.39
C LEU A 18 -9.43 -20.88 4.04
N ARG A 19 -10.16 -21.40 5.03
CA ARG A 19 -11.40 -22.14 4.82
C ARG A 19 -12.54 -21.22 4.37
N ALA A 20 -12.67 -20.05 5.00
CA ALA A 20 -13.65 -19.05 4.62
C ALA A 20 -13.40 -18.52 3.20
N PHE A 21 -12.13 -18.23 2.89
CA PHE A 21 -11.75 -17.81 1.54
C PHE A 21 -12.00 -18.89 0.48
N ALA A 22 -11.62 -20.14 0.74
CA ALA A 22 -11.87 -21.26 -0.18
C ALA A 22 -13.37 -21.39 -0.51
N LYS A 23 -14.24 -21.21 0.49
CA LYS A 23 -15.69 -21.19 0.31
C LYS A 23 -16.14 -20.00 -0.57
N ASN A 24 -15.60 -18.81 -0.35
CA ASN A 24 -15.94 -17.61 -1.12
C ASN A 24 -15.55 -17.71 -2.60
N ILE A 25 -14.44 -18.38 -2.90
CA ILE A 25 -13.97 -18.56 -4.27
C ILE A 25 -14.47 -19.85 -4.92
N ASP A 26 -15.36 -20.59 -4.27
CA ASP A 26 -15.84 -21.90 -4.72
C ASP A 26 -14.66 -22.83 -5.12
N MET A 27 -13.78 -23.10 -4.15
CA MET A 27 -12.63 -23.98 -4.29
C MET A 27 -12.59 -24.95 -3.11
N PRO A 28 -12.30 -26.25 -3.31
CA PRO A 28 -12.09 -27.17 -2.21
C PRO A 28 -10.96 -26.67 -1.30
N TYR A 29 -11.22 -26.65 0.01
CA TYR A 29 -10.22 -26.21 1.01
C TYR A 29 -8.89 -26.97 0.88
N THR A 30 -8.97 -28.28 0.62
CA THR A 30 -7.80 -29.14 0.42
C THR A 30 -7.00 -28.76 -0.82
N THR A 31 -7.66 -28.35 -1.90
CA THR A 31 -7.01 -27.83 -3.12
C THR A 31 -6.21 -26.57 -2.81
N LEU A 32 -6.83 -25.58 -2.16
CA LEU A 32 -6.16 -24.33 -1.77
C LEU A 32 -4.93 -24.60 -0.88
N VAL A 33 -5.09 -25.42 0.15
CA VAL A 33 -4.00 -25.76 1.07
C VAL A 33 -2.87 -26.49 0.35
N SER A 34 -3.21 -27.45 -0.52
CA SER A 34 -2.24 -28.23 -1.28
C SER A 34 -1.44 -27.35 -2.23
N MET A 35 -2.09 -26.40 -2.92
CA MET A 35 -1.43 -25.40 -3.77
C MET A 35 -0.45 -24.53 -2.97
N LEU A 36 -0.89 -23.97 -1.84
CA LEU A 36 -0.03 -23.15 -0.98
C LEU A 36 1.09 -23.94 -0.29
N LYS A 37 1.03 -25.28 -0.26
CA LYS A 37 2.07 -26.15 0.32
C LYS A 37 3.08 -26.63 -0.72
N ARG A 38 2.61 -27.07 -1.90
CA ARG A 38 3.46 -27.60 -2.99
C ARG A 38 4.05 -26.52 -3.89
N GLY A 39 3.64 -25.27 -3.69
CA GLY A 39 4.03 -24.11 -4.48
C GLY A 39 3.01 -23.82 -5.59
N ILE A 40 2.73 -22.53 -5.79
CA ILE A 40 1.75 -22.08 -6.79
C ILE A 40 2.20 -22.36 -8.23
N SER A 41 3.51 -22.51 -8.46
CA SER A 41 4.07 -22.93 -9.76
C SER A 41 3.64 -24.33 -10.20
N ASN A 42 3.30 -25.21 -9.26
CA ASN A 42 2.82 -26.58 -9.53
C ASN A 42 1.30 -26.69 -9.52
N ALA A 43 0.60 -25.58 -9.29
CA ALA A 43 -0.84 -25.53 -9.34
C ALA A 43 -1.32 -25.26 -10.77
N GLY A 44 -2.48 -25.80 -11.15
CA GLY A 44 -3.10 -25.43 -12.43
C GLY A 44 -3.27 -23.91 -12.49
N ILE A 45 -2.80 -23.30 -13.60
CA ILE A 45 -2.75 -21.84 -13.78
C ILE A 45 -4.10 -21.18 -13.52
N ASP A 46 -5.20 -21.85 -13.90
CA ASP A 46 -6.57 -21.38 -13.69
C ASP A 46 -6.90 -21.15 -12.21
N ASN A 47 -6.50 -22.09 -11.34
CA ASN A 47 -6.75 -21.96 -9.91
C ASN A 47 -5.93 -20.82 -9.29
N PHE A 48 -4.69 -20.64 -9.78
CA PHE A 48 -3.85 -19.54 -9.33
C PHE A 48 -4.41 -18.18 -9.78
N LEU A 49 -4.83 -18.05 -11.05
CA LEU A 49 -5.47 -16.85 -11.57
C LEU A 49 -6.80 -16.55 -10.86
N LYS A 50 -7.59 -17.58 -10.53
CA LYS A 50 -8.84 -17.44 -9.76
C LYS A 50 -8.59 -16.81 -8.40
N ILE A 51 -7.56 -17.28 -7.67
CA ILE A 51 -7.16 -16.72 -6.37
C ILE A 51 -6.73 -15.26 -6.53
N CYS A 52 -5.84 -14.96 -7.48
CA CYS A 52 -5.32 -13.62 -7.71
C CYS A 52 -6.43 -12.62 -8.07
N LYS A 53 -7.34 -13.01 -8.97
CA LYS A 53 -8.50 -12.21 -9.38
C LYS A 53 -9.39 -11.89 -8.19
N TYR A 54 -9.69 -12.86 -7.34
CA TYR A 54 -10.55 -12.64 -6.16
C TYR A 54 -9.87 -11.80 -5.08
N LEU A 55 -8.55 -11.87 -4.98
CA LEU A 55 -7.76 -11.01 -4.09
C LEU A 55 -7.49 -9.62 -4.68
N ASN A 56 -7.85 -9.38 -5.94
CA ASN A 56 -7.52 -8.19 -6.71
C ASN A 56 -6.01 -7.92 -6.72
N ILE A 57 -5.22 -8.97 -7.00
CA ILE A 57 -3.76 -8.94 -7.07
C ILE A 57 -3.32 -9.32 -8.49
N PRO A 58 -2.47 -8.54 -9.16
CA PRO A 58 -1.90 -8.91 -10.45
C PRO A 58 -1.08 -10.20 -10.31
N PRO A 59 -1.36 -11.27 -11.07
CA PRO A 59 -0.59 -12.52 -11.02
C PRO A 59 0.93 -12.31 -11.14
N GLU A 60 1.35 -11.37 -11.98
CA GLU A 60 2.74 -11.02 -12.28
C GLU A 60 3.48 -10.52 -11.03
N SER A 61 2.77 -9.89 -10.09
CA SER A 61 3.35 -9.38 -8.86
C SER A 61 3.78 -10.48 -7.89
N LEU A 62 3.36 -11.74 -8.13
CA LEU A 62 3.74 -12.92 -7.35
C LEU A 62 4.87 -13.74 -8.00
N TYR A 63 5.25 -13.42 -9.25
CA TYR A 63 6.31 -14.10 -10.00
C TYR A 63 7.60 -13.28 -10.16
N GLY A 64 7.57 -11.99 -9.84
CA GLY A 64 8.79 -11.19 -9.77
C GLY A 64 9.63 -11.56 -8.55
N ASN A 65 10.96 -11.57 -8.70
CA ASN A 65 11.92 -11.48 -7.58
C ASN A 65 11.87 -10.09 -6.92
N ASP A 66 10.71 -9.43 -6.93
CA ASP A 66 10.47 -8.14 -6.33
C ASP A 66 10.20 -8.38 -4.84
N GLU A 67 11.29 -8.46 -4.07
CA GLU A 67 11.23 -8.52 -2.60
C GLU A 67 10.39 -7.36 -2.02
N THR A 68 10.32 -6.25 -2.77
CA THR A 68 9.47 -5.10 -2.49
C THR A 68 7.99 -5.47 -2.38
N PHE A 69 7.43 -6.24 -3.32
CA PHE A 69 5.99 -6.55 -3.34
C PHE A 69 5.57 -7.49 -2.19
N LEU A 70 6.49 -8.33 -1.72
CA LEU A 70 6.27 -9.26 -0.62
C LEU A 70 6.43 -8.59 0.76
N ASP A 71 6.59 -7.27 0.84
CA ASP A 71 6.60 -6.53 2.09
C ASP A 71 5.18 -6.42 2.70
N LYS A 72 5.08 -6.68 4.01
CA LYS A 72 3.86 -6.53 4.82
C LYS A 72 3.34 -5.09 4.82
N SER A 73 4.22 -4.10 4.66
CA SER A 73 3.83 -2.68 4.49
C SER A 73 2.98 -2.50 3.22
N ASN A 74 3.38 -3.11 2.11
CA ASN A 74 2.67 -3.08 0.83
C ASN A 74 1.33 -3.82 0.88
N ILE A 75 1.25 -4.94 1.61
CA ILE A 75 -0.03 -5.62 1.90
C ILE A 75 -1.02 -4.66 2.56
N THR A 76 -0.53 -3.93 3.58
CA THR A 76 -1.36 -3.02 4.38
C THR A 76 -1.83 -1.83 3.54
N LEU A 77 -0.95 -1.26 2.72
CA LEU A 77 -1.28 -0.19 1.78
C LEU A 77 -2.36 -0.63 0.77
N ILE A 78 -2.17 -1.77 0.10
CA ILE A 78 -3.13 -2.31 -0.87
C ILE A 78 -4.51 -2.54 -0.21
N ARG A 79 -4.54 -3.12 0.98
CA ARG A 79 -5.80 -3.32 1.73
C ARG A 79 -6.49 -2.00 2.02
N ASN A 80 -5.77 -1.06 2.63
CA ASN A 80 -6.34 0.22 3.03
C ASN A 80 -6.85 1.00 1.82
N ILE A 81 -6.07 1.06 0.73
CA ILE A 81 -6.48 1.72 -0.53
C ILE A 81 -7.76 1.08 -1.08
N ASN A 82 -7.88 -0.25 -1.10
CA ASN A 82 -9.07 -0.92 -1.62
C ASN A 82 -10.36 -0.59 -0.84
N LEU A 83 -10.25 -0.32 0.46
CA LEU A 83 -11.37 0.05 1.34
C LEU A 83 -11.80 1.52 1.22
N LEU A 84 -11.06 2.36 0.48
CA LEU A 84 -11.39 3.77 0.28
C LEU A 84 -12.47 3.98 -0.79
N SER A 85 -13.22 5.08 -0.64
CA SER A 85 -14.09 5.62 -1.69
C SER A 85 -13.27 6.06 -2.91
N ALA A 86 -13.92 6.17 -4.08
CA ALA A 86 -13.26 6.66 -5.29
C ALA A 86 -12.61 8.04 -5.11
N GLU A 87 -13.29 8.94 -4.39
CA GLU A 87 -12.77 10.27 -4.06
C GLU A 87 -11.53 10.21 -3.17
N ASN A 88 -11.56 9.38 -2.12
CA ASN A 88 -10.41 9.21 -1.22
C ASN A 88 -9.22 8.52 -1.91
N LYS A 89 -9.49 7.60 -2.85
CA LYS A 89 -8.43 7.01 -3.70
C LYS A 89 -7.74 8.09 -4.53
N LYS A 90 -8.49 9.02 -5.11
CA LYS A 90 -7.93 10.15 -5.85
C LYS A 90 -7.03 11.02 -4.97
N LEU A 91 -7.49 11.37 -3.77
CA LEU A 91 -6.69 12.15 -2.80
C LEU A 91 -5.38 11.46 -2.42
N VAL A 92 -5.40 10.13 -2.24
CA VAL A 92 -4.18 9.36 -1.95
C VAL A 92 -3.23 9.39 -3.13
N LEU A 93 -3.72 9.23 -4.36
CA LEU A 93 -2.88 9.31 -5.56
C LEU A 93 -2.25 10.69 -5.72
N ASP A 94 -3.02 11.77 -5.55
CA ASP A 94 -2.52 13.14 -5.60
C ASP A 94 -1.40 13.36 -4.56
N TYR A 95 -1.56 12.79 -3.36
CA TYR A 95 -0.54 12.88 -2.31
C TYR A 95 0.70 12.04 -2.60
N ILE A 96 0.55 10.84 -3.18
CA ILE A 96 1.69 10.00 -3.61
C ILE A 96 2.50 10.72 -4.69
N ASP A 97 1.83 11.32 -5.68
CA ASP A 97 2.50 12.07 -6.74
C ASP A 97 3.18 13.32 -6.20
N PHE A 98 2.57 13.99 -5.22
CA PHE A 98 3.24 15.05 -4.48
C PHE A 98 4.51 14.54 -3.79
N LEU A 99 4.45 13.43 -3.05
CA LEU A 99 5.60 12.86 -2.33
C LEU A 99 6.75 12.47 -3.28
N LYS A 100 6.44 11.89 -4.45
CA LYS A 100 7.45 11.49 -5.45
C LYS A 100 8.21 12.68 -6.03
N ASN A 101 7.56 13.83 -6.15
CA ASN A 101 8.10 15.02 -6.81
C ASN A 101 8.59 16.10 -5.84
N SER A 102 8.53 15.85 -4.52
CA SER A 102 8.93 16.81 -3.49
C SER A 102 10.25 16.38 -2.85
N ALA A 103 11.20 17.31 -2.69
CA ALA A 103 12.35 17.07 -1.83
C ALA A 103 11.90 17.08 -0.36
N HIS A 104 12.57 16.34 0.53
CA HIS A 104 12.17 16.16 1.94
C HIS A 104 11.81 17.46 2.69
N ILE A 105 12.40 18.60 2.31
CA ILE A 105 12.17 19.93 2.90
C ILE A 105 10.78 20.51 2.58
N ASP A 106 10.16 20.15 1.45
CA ASP A 106 8.85 20.68 1.05
C ASP A 106 7.68 20.06 1.86
N LEU A 107 7.93 18.94 2.54
CA LEU A 107 6.94 18.16 3.28
C LEU A 107 6.61 18.76 4.66
N GLU A 108 7.62 19.25 5.39
CA GLU A 108 7.42 19.93 6.68
C GLU A 108 6.62 21.22 6.47
N ILE A 109 7.00 22.00 5.46
CA ILE A 109 6.43 23.30 5.13
C ILE A 109 4.92 23.17 4.79
N LYS A 110 4.53 22.19 3.96
CA LYS A 110 3.13 22.03 3.51
C LYS A 110 2.22 21.30 4.50
N SER A 111 2.72 20.39 5.33
CA SER A 111 1.90 19.80 6.40
C SER A 111 1.46 20.87 7.42
N TYR A 112 2.36 21.83 7.69
CA TYR A 112 2.05 23.01 8.50
C TYR A 112 1.02 23.94 7.84
N TYR A 113 1.10 24.13 6.51
CA TYR A 113 0.14 24.97 5.77
C TYR A 113 -1.28 24.39 5.71
N LYS A 114 -1.45 23.07 5.66
CA LYS A 114 -2.77 22.43 5.53
C LYS A 114 -3.56 22.42 6.85
N LEU A 115 -2.89 22.60 8.00
CA LEU A 115 -3.53 22.59 9.33
C LEU A 115 -3.91 23.98 9.88
N ASN A 116 -3.38 25.07 9.32
CA ASN A 116 -3.50 26.41 9.93
C ASN A 116 -3.91 27.52 8.92
N SER A 117 -5.09 27.38 8.30
CA SER A 117 -5.71 28.47 7.52
C SER A 117 -5.99 29.74 8.33
N SER A 118 -5.92 29.69 9.66
CA SER A 118 -6.29 30.78 10.57
C SER A 118 -5.15 31.67 11.08
N ASN A 119 -3.87 31.42 10.73
CA ASN A 119 -2.72 32.16 11.32
C ASN A 119 -1.69 32.68 10.29
N LYS A 120 -2.17 33.18 9.15
CA LYS A 120 -1.35 33.71 8.04
C LYS A 120 -0.30 34.77 8.46
N ASN A 121 -0.58 35.56 9.49
CA ASN A 121 0.29 36.67 9.91
C ASN A 121 1.51 36.23 10.74
N LYS A 122 1.36 35.24 11.63
CA LYS A 122 2.49 34.69 12.40
C LYS A 122 3.50 33.96 11.51
N ILE A 123 3.03 33.39 10.40
CA ILE A 123 3.86 32.65 9.45
C ILE A 123 4.81 33.59 8.70
N ARG A 124 4.35 34.80 8.35
CA ARG A 124 5.20 35.81 7.70
C ARG A 124 6.36 36.22 8.62
N GLU A 125 6.07 36.42 9.90
CA GLU A 125 7.07 36.74 10.92
C GLU A 125 8.15 35.65 11.07
N TYR A 126 7.77 34.38 11.12
CA TYR A 126 8.75 33.28 11.19
C TYR A 126 9.57 33.10 9.90
N SER A 127 8.95 33.29 8.73
CA SER A 127 9.65 33.26 7.44
C SER A 127 10.70 34.37 7.36
N ASP A 128 10.35 35.58 7.81
CA ASP A 128 11.25 36.73 7.81
C ASP A 128 12.41 36.54 8.81
N LEU A 129 12.16 35.92 9.97
CA LEU A 129 13.21 35.59 10.95
C LEU A 129 14.22 34.57 10.43
N LEU A 130 13.76 33.53 9.74
CA LEU A 130 14.64 32.50 9.17
C LEU A 130 15.49 33.05 8.02
N TYR A 131 14.89 33.84 7.12
CA TYR A 131 15.62 34.43 5.98
C TYR A 131 16.70 35.43 6.44
N ASN A 132 16.42 36.21 7.49
CA ASN A 132 17.39 37.12 8.09
C ASN A 132 18.49 36.40 8.89
N SER A 133 18.18 35.24 9.50
CA SER A 133 19.18 34.44 10.22
C SER A 133 20.26 33.84 9.30
N GLN A 134 19.91 33.56 8.04
CA GLN A 134 20.84 33.03 7.04
C GLN A 134 21.72 34.12 6.42
N LYS A 135 21.25 35.37 6.42
CA LYS A 135 22.00 36.53 5.91
C LYS A 135 23.08 37.01 6.87
N ASN A 136 22.90 36.80 8.17
CA ASN A 136 23.83 37.18 9.24
C ASN A 136 24.90 36.12 9.57
N LYS A 137 24.99 35.03 8.79
CA LYS A 137 26.00 33.97 8.92
C LYS A 137 27.06 33.98 7.80
N LYS A 138 27.20 35.09 7.06
CA LYS A 138 28.30 35.35 6.13
C LYS A 138 29.20 36.44 6.67
#